data_AF-A0AAD2AW36-F1
#
_entry.id   AF-A0AAD2AW36-F1
#
_cell.length_a   1.000
_cell.length_b   1.000
_cell.length_c   1.000
_cell.angle_alpha   90.00
_cell.angle_beta   90.00
_cell.angle_gamma   90.00
#
_symmetry.space_group_name_H-M   'P 1'
#
loop_
_entity.id
_entity.type
_entity.pdbx_description
1 polymer ?
#
loop_
_entity_poly.entity_id
_entity_poly.type
_entity_poly.pdbx_seq_one_letter_code
_entity_poly.pdbx_strand_id
1 'polypeptide(L)'
;MKTVFRKFLCALVLAGGMLGVSLTGPAQAATCTIGLGPICVTVGGSASAQTTPAKMLVLYDAPANDPYTNLGKAYAIMLYNLLAHFNTTITMLPVQNYTAGMTEQYTATFYMGSYYNNPIPAAFLSDVTTTQKTVVWFKYNLWELAWNPAYPFTARYGINFVNLRGMNATPSASAPNPGFFDNVSYKNLSMQKYYAFNSTTGAVTADPDIGVTSVADATKASSLVTITNTATNETAPYVMRSGNFWYFADMPFSFIGPRDRYLVICDMLHDILGTNAPTLHRALVRLEDVNATTSVSAMKTLTDYMQSKSIPFSIATIPLYTDPNGVYNGGVAQTIHMVNATGLKQALNYATRRGGKILMHGYTHQYSNIPNLINAVSANDFEFWLATQNRPVNEDSTQWAANRLSAGLLEFQLNGYNPFAWEAPHYQSSPLSIKAVPKYFKNTYQRVVYYTSDNPQTLNATTPGHDFSVGQFFPYIIQKDYYNQRIIPENLGNVEYNICNIDPSSCLSYTAQDILTNANYALAVRDGFASFFFHPFWLEPEVGTPGFADFQTIITGITALGFTWADASVVQ
;
A
#
# COMPACT_ATOMS: atom_id res chain seq x y z
N MET A 1 34.38 20.14 -8.98
CA MET A 1 33.60 21.08 -8.11
C MET A 1 32.48 21.78 -8.88
N LYS A 2 32.72 22.79 -9.74
CA LYS A 2 31.61 23.55 -10.41
C LYS A 2 30.70 22.76 -11.37
N THR A 3 31.04 21.51 -11.70
CA THR A 3 30.21 20.59 -12.51
C THR A 3 29.49 19.51 -11.69
N VAL A 4 29.76 19.40 -10.38
CA VAL A 4 29.39 18.24 -9.56
C VAL A 4 27.91 18.24 -9.14
N PHE A 5 27.33 19.43 -8.92
CA PHE A 5 25.97 19.60 -8.40
C PHE A 5 24.85 19.43 -9.45
N ARG A 6 25.04 18.64 -10.51
CA ARG A 6 24.03 18.52 -11.59
C ARG A 6 23.10 17.31 -11.47
N LYS A 7 23.35 16.41 -10.51
CA LYS A 7 22.61 15.16 -10.32
C LYS A 7 22.65 14.69 -8.86
N PHE A 8 21.89 15.36 -7.98
CA PHE A 8 21.53 14.79 -6.69
C PHE A 8 20.02 14.83 -6.57
N LEU A 9 19.48 13.73 -6.06
CA LEU A 9 18.10 13.34 -6.23
C LEU A 9 17.62 12.75 -4.92
N CYS A 10 16.62 13.38 -4.31
CA CYS A 10 16.41 13.29 -2.88
C CYS A 10 15.38 12.20 -2.54
N ALA A 11 15.84 10.97 -2.32
CA ALA A 11 15.03 9.89 -1.80
C ALA A 11 14.78 10.05 -0.29
N LEU A 12 13.85 10.94 0.07
CA LEU A 12 13.51 11.22 1.46
C LEU A 12 12.59 10.13 2.04
N VAL A 13 13.15 9.05 2.58
CA VAL A 13 12.36 8.09 3.38
C VAL A 13 11.95 8.74 4.71
N LEU A 14 10.80 9.43 4.67
CA LEU A 14 9.98 9.65 5.84
C LEU A 14 9.64 8.28 6.45
N ALA A 15 10.08 8.05 7.68
CA ALA A 15 9.66 6.90 8.49
C ALA A 15 8.22 7.07 9.02
N GLY A 16 7.28 7.29 8.09
CA GLY A 16 5.83 7.29 8.30
C GLY A 16 5.19 6.44 7.21
N GLY A 17 4.50 5.36 7.59
CA GLY A 17 3.94 4.39 6.65
C GLY A 17 2.89 5.02 5.74
N MET A 18 3.23 5.22 4.46
CA MET A 18 2.46 5.91 3.42
C MET A 18 2.65 5.22 2.03
N LEU A 19 1.95 5.70 0.97
CA LEU A 19 2.49 6.00 -0.39
C LEU A 19 1.90 5.39 -1.74
N GLY A 20 0.71 5.84 -2.24
CA GLY A 20 0.26 6.03 -3.68
C GLY A 20 -0.75 5.13 -4.55
N VAL A 21 -1.78 5.78 -5.20
CA VAL A 21 -2.44 5.73 -6.59
C VAL A 21 -2.90 4.41 -7.36
N SER A 22 -3.67 4.16 -8.51
CA SER A 22 -4.72 4.61 -9.56
C SER A 22 -5.12 3.40 -10.55
N LEU A 23 -5.91 3.35 -11.68
CA LEU A 23 -7.34 3.72 -11.92
C LEU A 23 -8.25 3.03 -13.05
N THR A 24 -8.71 3.74 -14.11
CA THR A 24 -9.82 3.51 -15.10
C THR A 24 -10.21 2.06 -15.51
N GLY A 25 -11.50 1.68 -15.68
CA GLY A 25 -12.46 2.16 -16.68
C GLY A 25 -12.48 1.31 -17.99
N PRO A 26 -13.66 1.04 -18.57
CA PRO A 26 -13.88 1.36 -20.00
C PRO A 26 -15.26 2.03 -20.27
N ALA A 27 -15.45 2.57 -21.48
CA ALA A 27 -16.59 3.41 -21.86
C ALA A 27 -17.64 2.71 -22.75
N GLN A 28 -18.80 3.35 -22.94
CA GLN A 28 -19.89 2.90 -23.82
C GLN A 28 -19.54 3.04 -25.31
N ALA A 29 -20.12 2.19 -26.15
CA ALA A 29 -19.85 2.15 -27.59
C ALA A 29 -20.67 3.16 -28.40
N ALA A 30 -20.05 3.77 -29.41
CA ALA A 30 -20.74 4.52 -30.46
C ALA A 30 -20.91 3.63 -31.71
N THR A 31 -22.15 3.44 -32.16
CA THR A 31 -22.47 2.62 -33.33
C THR A 31 -22.23 3.39 -34.63
N CYS A 32 -21.11 3.14 -35.32
CA CYS A 32 -20.92 3.61 -36.69
C CYS A 32 -21.64 2.67 -37.66
N THR A 33 -22.59 3.20 -38.44
CA THR A 33 -23.41 2.41 -39.37
C THR A 33 -23.02 2.72 -40.82
N ILE A 34 -22.25 1.82 -41.43
CA ILE A 34 -22.07 1.76 -42.89
C ILE A 34 -22.30 0.30 -43.28
N GLY A 35 -23.31 0.03 -44.09
CA GLY A 35 -23.67 -1.32 -44.50
C GLY A 35 -23.36 -1.59 -45.97
N LEU A 36 -22.99 -2.83 -46.28
CA LEU A 36 -23.28 -3.56 -47.54
C LEU A 36 -22.75 -5.00 -47.41
N GLY A 37 -23.63 -6.00 -47.58
CA GLY A 37 -23.26 -7.43 -47.62
C GLY A 37 -23.46 -8.22 -46.31
N PRO A 38 -24.09 -9.41 -46.35
CA PRO A 38 -24.28 -10.28 -45.18
C PRO A 38 -23.19 -11.37 -45.04
N ILE A 39 -23.27 -12.13 -43.94
CA ILE A 39 -22.44 -13.31 -43.57
C ILE A 39 -21.04 -12.95 -43.02
N CYS A 40 -20.99 -12.63 -41.73
CA CYS A 40 -19.81 -12.86 -40.90
C CYS A 40 -20.06 -14.10 -40.02
N VAL A 41 -19.19 -15.10 -40.07
CA VAL A 41 -19.25 -16.27 -39.17
C VAL A 41 -18.46 -15.95 -37.90
N THR A 42 -19.15 -15.69 -36.80
CA THR A 42 -18.53 -15.52 -35.48
C THR A 42 -18.14 -16.87 -34.91
N VAL A 43 -16.83 -17.16 -34.89
CA VAL A 43 -16.28 -18.28 -34.11
C VAL A 43 -16.47 -17.95 -32.63
N GLY A 44 -17.32 -18.72 -31.95
CA GLY A 44 -17.67 -18.47 -30.55
C GLY A 44 -16.50 -18.75 -29.61
N GLY A 45 -15.84 -17.69 -29.13
CA GLY A 45 -14.93 -17.79 -27.99
C GLY A 45 -15.71 -18.17 -26.72
N SER A 46 -15.14 -19.07 -25.91
CA SER A 46 -15.77 -19.55 -24.68
C SER A 46 -16.05 -18.40 -23.71
N ALA A 47 -17.31 -18.01 -23.56
CA ALA A 47 -17.71 -17.05 -22.55
C ALA A 47 -17.48 -17.64 -21.15
N SER A 48 -16.56 -17.05 -20.38
CA SER A 48 -16.47 -17.34 -18.95
C SER A 48 -17.73 -16.83 -18.26
N ALA A 49 -18.36 -17.67 -17.44
CA ALA A 49 -19.50 -17.24 -16.65
C ALA A 49 -19.05 -16.17 -15.66
N GLN A 50 -19.52 -14.94 -15.83
CA GLN A 50 -19.20 -13.83 -14.92
C GLN A 50 -19.77 -14.16 -13.54
N THR A 51 -18.89 -14.53 -12.60
CA THR A 51 -19.32 -14.88 -11.24
C THR A 51 -19.84 -13.64 -10.51
N THR A 52 -21.00 -13.78 -9.88
CA THR A 52 -21.60 -12.70 -9.08
C THR A 52 -20.62 -12.28 -7.98
N PRO A 53 -20.26 -10.99 -7.86
CA PRO A 53 -19.35 -10.53 -6.83
C PRO A 53 -19.87 -10.87 -5.43
N ALA A 54 -18.99 -11.37 -4.56
CA ALA A 54 -19.36 -11.72 -3.20
C ALA A 54 -19.57 -10.45 -2.36
N LYS A 55 -20.71 -10.33 -1.70
CA LYS A 55 -21.04 -9.14 -0.90
C LYS A 55 -20.31 -9.16 0.43
N MET A 56 -19.59 -8.10 0.76
CA MET A 56 -18.85 -7.95 2.01
C MET A 56 -19.40 -6.79 2.84
N LEU A 57 -19.58 -7.00 4.13
CA LEU A 57 -19.91 -5.96 5.10
C LEU A 57 -18.69 -5.70 5.98
N VAL A 58 -18.28 -4.44 6.11
CA VAL A 58 -17.23 -4.01 7.05
C VAL A 58 -17.85 -3.04 8.05
N LEU A 59 -17.97 -3.50 9.28
CA LEU A 59 -18.39 -2.71 10.43
C LEU A 59 -17.15 -2.16 11.14
N TYR A 60 -17.20 -0.92 11.61
CA TYR A 60 -16.08 -0.32 12.33
C TYR A 60 -16.51 0.55 13.50
N ASP A 61 -15.64 0.70 14.49
CA ASP A 61 -15.90 1.60 15.62
C ASP A 61 -15.78 3.07 15.17
N ALA A 62 -16.81 3.84 15.48
CA ALA A 62 -16.83 5.30 15.36
C ALA A 62 -17.46 5.91 16.64
N PRO A 63 -16.70 5.99 17.75
CA PRO A 63 -17.16 6.60 18.99
C PRO A 63 -17.50 8.07 18.77
N ALA A 64 -18.65 8.54 19.27
CA ALA A 64 -19.11 9.90 19.03
C ALA A 64 -18.36 10.93 19.89
N ASN A 65 -17.96 12.06 19.28
CA ASN A 65 -17.28 13.19 19.94
C ASN A 65 -15.91 12.86 20.55
N ASP A 66 -15.22 11.85 20.03
CA ASP A 66 -13.90 11.40 20.48
C ASP A 66 -12.81 11.74 19.42
N PRO A 67 -11.55 12.04 19.80
CA PRO A 67 -10.46 12.23 18.83
C PRO A 67 -10.32 11.06 17.83
N TYR A 68 -10.53 9.82 18.27
CA TYR A 68 -10.42 8.60 17.47
C TYR A 68 -11.71 8.21 16.73
N THR A 69 -12.74 9.07 16.66
CA THR A 69 -14.00 8.85 15.92
C THR A 69 -13.77 8.25 14.52
N ASN A 70 -12.72 8.71 13.83
CA ASN A 70 -12.41 8.34 12.45
C ASN A 70 -11.38 7.19 12.32
N LEU A 71 -10.73 6.73 13.40
CA LEU A 71 -9.66 5.74 13.33
C LEU A 71 -10.16 4.38 12.79
N GLY A 72 -11.33 3.91 13.26
CA GLY A 72 -11.94 2.68 12.76
C GLY A 72 -12.28 2.75 11.26
N LYS A 73 -12.65 3.92 10.75
CA LYS A 73 -12.88 4.16 9.33
C LYS A 73 -11.59 4.02 8.51
N ALA A 74 -10.45 4.47 9.03
CA ALA A 74 -9.16 4.32 8.36
C ALA A 74 -8.78 2.83 8.19
N TYR A 75 -8.90 2.02 9.25
CA TYR A 75 -8.69 0.57 9.17
C TYR A 75 -9.73 -0.15 8.29
N ALA A 76 -10.99 0.31 8.29
CA ALA A 76 -12.03 -0.22 7.41
C ALA A 76 -11.71 0.02 5.93
N ILE A 77 -11.17 1.20 5.58
CA ILE A 77 -10.66 1.48 4.23
C ILE A 77 -9.52 0.50 3.89
N MET A 78 -8.57 0.28 4.81
CA MET A 78 -7.47 -0.66 4.54
C MET A 78 -7.97 -2.09 4.26
N LEU A 79 -8.98 -2.55 4.99
CA LEU A 79 -9.62 -3.84 4.72
C LEU A 79 -10.43 -3.83 3.40
N TYR A 80 -11.15 -2.75 3.07
CA TYR A 80 -11.83 -2.59 1.77
C TYR A 80 -10.88 -2.86 0.62
N ASN A 81 -9.67 -2.29 0.68
CA ASN A 81 -8.70 -2.40 -0.39
C ASN A 81 -8.21 -3.85 -0.54
N LEU A 82 -7.90 -4.56 0.56
CA LEU A 82 -7.57 -5.99 0.50
C LEU A 82 -8.72 -6.84 -0.04
N LEU A 83 -9.96 -6.56 0.36
CA LEU A 83 -11.14 -7.26 -0.15
C LEU A 83 -11.36 -7.04 -1.66
N ALA A 84 -10.88 -5.93 -2.21
CA ALA A 84 -10.96 -5.60 -3.62
C ALA A 84 -9.80 -6.13 -4.50
N HIS A 85 -8.91 -6.95 -3.94
CA HIS A 85 -8.15 -7.94 -4.74
C HIS A 85 -9.11 -9.00 -5.32
N PHE A 86 -10.10 -9.41 -4.52
CA PHE A 86 -11.06 -10.47 -4.84
C PHE A 86 -12.29 -9.93 -5.61
N ASN A 87 -13.06 -10.82 -6.24
CA ASN A 87 -14.33 -10.46 -6.88
C ASN A 87 -15.43 -10.19 -5.83
N THR A 88 -15.41 -8.99 -5.25
CA THR A 88 -16.31 -8.59 -4.16
C THR A 88 -17.01 -7.26 -4.41
N THR A 89 -18.06 -6.99 -3.65
CA THR A 89 -18.61 -5.64 -3.45
C THR A 89 -18.68 -5.34 -1.96
N ILE A 90 -17.90 -4.37 -1.50
CA ILE A 90 -17.79 -4.02 -0.08
C ILE A 90 -18.74 -2.86 0.27
N THR A 91 -19.46 -3.02 1.38
CA THR A 91 -20.20 -1.94 2.06
C THR A 91 -19.56 -1.68 3.42
N MET A 92 -19.33 -0.41 3.76
CA MET A 92 -18.74 0.00 5.04
C MET A 92 -19.71 0.88 5.82
N LEU A 93 -19.85 0.66 7.14
CA LEU A 93 -20.58 1.55 8.04
C LEU A 93 -20.05 1.48 9.49
N PRO A 94 -20.25 2.54 10.29
CA PRO A 94 -20.12 2.48 11.74
C PRO A 94 -20.94 1.32 12.32
N VAL A 95 -20.39 0.57 13.27
CA VAL A 95 -21.07 -0.59 13.88
C VAL A 95 -22.42 -0.20 14.53
N GLN A 96 -22.54 1.04 15.01
CA GLN A 96 -23.77 1.59 15.59
C GLN A 96 -24.93 1.70 14.58
N ASN A 97 -24.63 1.73 13.28
CA ASN A 97 -25.65 1.77 12.21
C ASN A 97 -26.13 0.37 11.78
N TYR A 98 -25.67 -0.70 12.45
CA TYR A 98 -26.12 -2.07 12.18
C TYR A 98 -27.59 -2.28 12.59
N THR A 99 -28.37 -2.93 11.72
CA THR A 99 -29.75 -3.36 12.03
C THR A 99 -29.90 -4.87 11.86
N ALA A 100 -30.85 -5.46 12.60
CA ALA A 100 -31.05 -6.92 12.63
C ALA A 100 -31.28 -7.51 11.24
N GLY A 101 -30.63 -8.64 10.96
CA GLY A 101 -30.65 -9.30 9.65
C GLY A 101 -29.74 -8.65 8.60
N MET A 102 -28.90 -7.65 8.94
CA MET A 102 -27.93 -7.11 7.99
C MET A 102 -26.93 -8.17 7.53
N THR A 103 -26.29 -8.92 8.44
CA THR A 103 -25.24 -9.92 8.10
C THR A 103 -25.74 -10.98 7.10
N GLU A 104 -27.00 -11.40 7.19
CA GLU A 104 -27.56 -12.41 6.26
C GLU A 104 -27.63 -11.96 4.79
N GLN A 105 -27.54 -10.66 4.53
CA GLN A 105 -27.53 -10.07 3.18
C GLN A 105 -26.14 -10.14 2.50
N TYR A 106 -25.10 -10.53 3.25
CA TYR A 106 -23.71 -10.59 2.82
C TYR A 106 -23.19 -12.03 2.80
N THR A 107 -22.01 -12.21 2.21
CA THR A 107 -21.23 -13.46 2.21
C THR A 107 -20.36 -13.54 3.46
N ALA A 108 -19.74 -12.41 3.83
CA ALA A 108 -19.03 -12.25 5.10
C ALA A 108 -19.26 -10.86 5.72
N THR A 109 -19.25 -10.82 7.05
CA THR A 109 -19.21 -9.59 7.87
C THR A 109 -17.88 -9.53 8.61
N PHE A 110 -17.15 -8.44 8.43
CA PHE A 110 -15.93 -8.12 9.16
C PHE A 110 -16.25 -7.02 10.18
N TYR A 111 -15.79 -7.14 11.42
CA TYR A 111 -15.94 -6.12 12.46
C TYR A 111 -14.58 -5.67 13.00
N MET A 112 -14.29 -4.39 12.76
CA MET A 112 -13.07 -3.69 13.16
C MET A 112 -13.23 -3.13 14.58
N GLY A 113 -13.00 -3.98 15.59
CA GLY A 113 -12.94 -3.59 17.00
C GLY A 113 -11.67 -2.79 17.31
N SER A 114 -11.62 -1.55 16.82
CA SER A 114 -10.47 -0.64 16.90
C SER A 114 -10.48 0.29 18.11
N TYR A 115 -11.60 0.44 18.80
CA TYR A 115 -11.74 1.30 19.98
C TYR A 115 -12.26 0.50 21.19
N TYR A 116 -11.64 0.71 22.35
CA TYR A 116 -11.95 -0.03 23.57
C TYR A 116 -13.29 0.41 24.19
N ASN A 117 -14.18 -0.56 24.49
CA ASN A 117 -15.54 -0.34 24.99
C ASN A 117 -16.40 0.54 24.05
N ASN A 118 -16.27 0.36 22.74
CA ASN A 118 -17.23 0.95 21.79
C ASN A 118 -18.52 0.12 21.78
N PRO A 119 -19.69 0.64 22.23
CA PRO A 119 -20.88 -0.18 22.44
C PRO A 119 -21.43 -0.80 21.15
N ILE A 120 -21.62 -2.12 21.16
CA ILE A 120 -22.12 -2.86 20.01
C ILE A 120 -23.66 -2.98 20.07
N PRO A 121 -24.40 -2.72 18.97
CA PRO A 121 -25.84 -2.97 18.94
C PRO A 121 -26.17 -4.43 19.24
N ALA A 122 -27.11 -4.66 20.17
CA ALA A 122 -27.58 -6.00 20.53
C ALA A 122 -28.12 -6.81 19.33
N ALA A 123 -28.56 -6.13 18.27
CA ALA A 123 -28.90 -6.75 16.99
C ALA A 123 -27.69 -7.46 16.33
N PHE A 124 -26.51 -6.84 16.28
CA PHE A 124 -25.33 -7.47 15.71
C PHE A 124 -24.85 -8.64 16.56
N LEU A 125 -24.83 -8.47 17.89
CA LEU A 125 -24.46 -9.54 18.82
C LEU A 125 -25.40 -10.76 18.66
N SER A 126 -26.71 -10.53 18.60
CA SER A 126 -27.72 -11.58 18.38
C SER A 126 -27.56 -12.28 17.03
N ASP A 127 -27.37 -11.53 15.95
CA ASP A 127 -27.14 -12.10 14.62
C ASP A 127 -25.86 -12.95 14.60
N VAL A 128 -24.77 -12.51 15.22
CA VAL A 128 -23.54 -13.32 15.34
C VAL A 128 -23.79 -14.62 16.10
N THR A 129 -24.63 -14.65 17.14
CA THR A 129 -24.97 -15.92 17.84
C THR A 129 -25.82 -16.91 17.03
N THR A 130 -26.31 -16.55 15.85
CA THR A 130 -27.20 -17.40 15.03
C THR A 130 -26.68 -17.64 13.62
N THR A 131 -26.15 -16.61 12.96
CA THR A 131 -25.76 -16.57 11.54
C THR A 131 -24.89 -17.73 11.07
N GLN A 132 -25.14 -18.19 9.85
CA GLN A 132 -24.29 -19.16 9.14
C GLN A 132 -23.34 -18.50 8.14
N LYS A 133 -23.38 -17.15 8.00
CA LYS A 133 -22.44 -16.37 7.17
C LYS A 133 -21.08 -16.27 7.84
N THR A 134 -20.03 -16.02 7.07
CA THR A 134 -18.70 -15.82 7.66
C THR A 134 -18.69 -14.54 8.51
N VAL A 135 -18.19 -14.63 9.74
CA VAL A 135 -17.97 -13.47 10.62
C VAL A 135 -16.48 -13.41 10.99
N VAL A 136 -15.86 -12.26 10.81
CA VAL A 136 -14.45 -12.02 11.15
C VAL A 136 -14.38 -10.87 12.14
N TRP A 137 -13.83 -11.12 13.32
CA TRP A 137 -13.78 -10.17 14.42
C TRP A 137 -12.33 -9.80 14.74
N PHE A 138 -12.01 -8.50 14.78
CA PHE A 138 -10.68 -8.00 15.13
C PHE A 138 -10.69 -7.39 16.54
N LYS A 139 -9.81 -7.88 17.42
CA LYS A 139 -9.43 -7.25 18.70
C LYS A 139 -10.58 -6.96 19.69
N TYR A 140 -11.00 -5.69 19.82
CA TYR A 140 -11.77 -5.22 20.97
C TYR A 140 -13.26 -5.63 20.92
N ASN A 141 -13.94 -5.36 22.03
CA ASN A 141 -15.39 -5.45 22.25
C ASN A 141 -15.98 -6.86 22.13
N LEU A 142 -15.16 -7.90 21.87
CA LEU A 142 -15.60 -9.31 21.86
C LEU A 142 -16.20 -9.76 23.20
N TRP A 143 -15.83 -9.13 24.32
CA TRP A 143 -16.41 -9.40 25.64
C TRP A 143 -17.92 -9.12 25.71
N GLU A 144 -18.45 -8.16 24.92
CA GLU A 144 -19.90 -7.87 24.85
C GLU A 144 -20.70 -9.05 24.29
N LEU A 145 -20.04 -9.92 23.51
CA LEU A 145 -20.55 -11.20 23.03
C LEU A 145 -20.16 -12.37 23.93
N ALA A 146 -18.90 -12.42 24.38
CA ALA A 146 -18.27 -13.61 24.95
C ALA A 146 -18.40 -13.77 26.47
N TRP A 147 -18.60 -12.68 27.22
CA TRP A 147 -18.83 -12.70 28.67
C TRP A 147 -20.28 -12.40 29.06
N ASN A 148 -21.12 -12.02 28.09
CA ASN A 148 -22.53 -11.71 28.31
C ASN A 148 -23.38 -13.00 28.30
N PRO A 149 -24.03 -13.38 29.41
CA PRO A 149 -24.76 -14.64 29.53
C PRO A 149 -26.03 -14.72 28.66
N ALA A 150 -26.45 -13.62 28.02
CA ALA A 150 -27.50 -13.64 27.00
C ALA A 150 -27.07 -14.36 25.70
N TYR A 151 -25.75 -14.53 25.49
CA TYR A 151 -25.18 -15.05 24.23
C TYR A 151 -24.38 -16.33 24.49
N PRO A 152 -24.68 -17.47 23.84
CA PRO A 152 -24.06 -18.76 24.11
C PRO A 152 -22.67 -18.92 23.45
N PHE A 153 -21.80 -17.91 23.52
CA PHE A 153 -20.55 -17.80 22.74
C PHE A 153 -19.65 -19.04 22.86
N THR A 154 -19.22 -19.41 24.07
CA THR A 154 -18.36 -20.58 24.29
C THR A 154 -19.03 -21.89 23.84
N ALA A 155 -20.33 -22.05 24.07
CA ALA A 155 -21.06 -23.27 23.70
C ALA A 155 -21.19 -23.41 22.17
N ARG A 156 -21.47 -22.30 21.47
CA ARG A 156 -21.60 -22.20 20.01
C ARG A 156 -20.26 -22.40 19.30
N TYR A 157 -19.23 -21.67 19.74
CA TYR A 157 -17.96 -21.60 19.01
C TYR A 157 -16.85 -22.49 19.57
N GLY A 158 -16.92 -22.96 20.81
CA GLY A 158 -15.81 -23.67 21.42
C GLY A 158 -14.59 -22.78 21.69
N ILE A 159 -14.79 -21.47 21.80
CA ILE A 159 -13.77 -20.46 22.09
C ILE A 159 -14.10 -19.83 23.43
N ASN A 160 -13.11 -19.69 24.32
CA ASN A 160 -13.18 -18.77 25.46
C ASN A 160 -12.48 -17.47 25.09
N PHE A 161 -13.10 -16.33 25.41
CA PHE A 161 -12.39 -15.06 25.53
C PHE A 161 -11.87 -14.94 26.96
N VAL A 162 -10.56 -14.78 27.13
CA VAL A 162 -9.87 -14.95 28.44
C VAL A 162 -9.69 -13.62 29.13
N ASN A 163 -9.00 -12.68 28.48
CA ASN A 163 -8.76 -11.31 28.96
C ASN A 163 -8.17 -10.44 27.84
N LEU A 164 -8.01 -9.14 28.10
CA LEU A 164 -7.09 -8.29 27.37
C LEU A 164 -5.68 -8.38 27.98
N ARG A 165 -4.66 -8.22 27.13
CA ARG A 165 -3.25 -8.14 27.52
C ARG A 165 -2.56 -7.06 26.69
N GLY A 166 -1.86 -6.14 27.36
CA GLY A 166 -1.02 -5.12 26.72
C GLY A 166 0.45 -5.30 27.10
N MET A 167 1.11 -4.20 27.45
CA MET A 167 2.49 -4.22 27.95
C MET A 167 2.63 -4.88 29.33
N ASN A 168 3.79 -5.49 29.58
CA ASN A 168 4.12 -6.08 30.88
C ASN A 168 4.33 -5.01 31.98
N ALA A 169 4.70 -3.79 31.60
CA ALA A 169 4.89 -2.63 32.46
C ALA A 169 4.78 -1.32 31.65
N THR A 170 4.67 -0.18 32.33
CA THR A 170 4.77 1.15 31.71
C THR A 170 6.23 1.42 31.30
N PRO A 171 6.51 1.85 30.05
CA PRO A 171 7.87 2.17 29.62
C PRO A 171 8.42 3.43 30.30
N SER A 172 9.74 3.52 30.42
CA SER A 172 10.43 4.67 31.01
C SER A 172 11.80 4.91 30.35
N ALA A 173 12.46 6.03 30.64
CA ALA A 173 13.80 6.31 30.12
C ALA A 173 14.88 5.29 30.60
N SER A 174 14.66 4.60 31.72
CA SER A 174 15.54 3.53 32.23
C SER A 174 15.08 2.12 31.85
N ALA A 175 13.82 1.96 31.45
CA ALA A 175 13.24 0.71 30.95
C ALA A 175 12.37 1.00 29.71
N PRO A 176 12.99 1.32 28.55
CA PRO A 176 12.26 1.79 27.37
C PRO A 176 11.49 0.67 26.65
N ASN A 177 11.83 -0.60 26.90
CA ASN A 177 11.25 -1.78 26.28
C ASN A 177 10.65 -2.70 27.37
N PRO A 178 9.36 -2.56 27.73
CA PRO A 178 8.73 -3.36 28.79
C PRO A 178 8.35 -4.77 28.31
N GLY A 179 8.26 -4.99 27.01
CA GLY A 179 7.69 -6.19 26.40
C GLY A 179 6.16 -6.21 26.43
N PHE A 180 5.60 -6.93 25.47
CA PHE A 180 4.17 -7.17 25.24
C PHE A 180 4.06 -8.38 24.30
N PHE A 181 2.85 -8.77 23.88
CA PHE A 181 2.69 -9.76 22.80
C PHE A 181 3.08 -9.14 21.45
N ASP A 182 4.34 -9.33 21.07
CA ASP A 182 5.02 -8.57 20.01
C ASP A 182 5.35 -9.38 18.75
N ASN A 183 5.39 -10.72 18.80
CA ASN A 183 5.86 -11.53 17.67
C ASN A 183 4.86 -12.60 17.22
N VAL A 184 4.31 -12.45 16.01
CA VAL A 184 3.40 -13.40 15.37
C VAL A 184 4.18 -14.44 14.56
N SER A 185 3.88 -15.72 14.72
CA SER A 185 4.55 -16.81 13.98
C SER A 185 3.63 -17.39 12.90
N TYR A 186 4.01 -17.24 11.63
CA TYR A 186 3.20 -17.66 10.48
C TYR A 186 4.06 -18.20 9.33
N LYS A 187 3.73 -19.39 8.78
CA LYS A 187 4.46 -20.05 7.68
C LYS A 187 6.00 -20.06 7.86
N ASN A 188 6.46 -20.37 9.08
CA ASN A 188 7.88 -20.34 9.50
C ASN A 188 8.56 -18.95 9.52
N LEU A 189 7.81 -17.86 9.32
CA LEU A 189 8.27 -16.47 9.46
C LEU A 189 7.92 -15.93 10.85
N SER A 190 8.74 -14.99 11.34
CA SER A 190 8.59 -14.35 12.64
C SER A 190 8.27 -12.87 12.44
N MET A 191 7.01 -12.50 12.56
CA MET A 191 6.49 -11.18 12.22
C MET A 191 6.39 -10.32 13.48
N GLN A 192 7.41 -9.49 13.72
CA GLN A 192 7.47 -8.60 14.89
C GLN A 192 6.66 -7.32 14.66
N LYS A 193 5.82 -6.98 15.63
CA LYS A 193 5.03 -5.75 15.70
C LYS A 193 5.93 -4.55 15.96
N TYR A 194 5.64 -3.44 15.28
CA TYR A 194 6.37 -2.19 15.49
C TYR A 194 6.24 -1.68 16.94
N TYR A 195 7.36 -1.23 17.49
CA TYR A 195 7.42 -0.54 18.78
C TYR A 195 8.49 0.55 18.75
N ALA A 196 8.12 1.76 19.18
CA ALA A 196 9.08 2.79 19.55
C ALA A 196 8.61 3.55 20.80
N PHE A 197 9.56 3.97 21.62
CA PHE A 197 9.34 4.80 22.81
C PHE A 197 10.21 6.05 22.76
N ASN A 198 9.58 7.23 22.86
CA ASN A 198 10.25 8.52 22.86
C ASN A 198 10.52 8.95 24.31
N SER A 199 11.75 8.73 24.80
CA SER A 199 12.14 9.01 26.18
C SER A 199 12.08 10.48 26.59
N THR A 200 12.02 11.42 25.64
CA THR A 200 11.90 12.87 25.90
C THR A 200 10.45 13.30 26.17
N THR A 201 9.47 12.60 25.60
CA THR A 201 8.03 12.95 25.68
C THR A 201 7.21 11.91 26.45
N GLY A 202 7.74 10.72 26.68
CA GLY A 202 7.00 9.56 27.18
C GLY A 202 6.10 8.88 26.13
N ALA A 203 6.08 9.37 24.88
CA ALA A 203 5.19 8.86 23.86
C ALA A 203 5.56 7.43 23.42
N VAL A 204 4.54 6.59 23.26
CA VAL A 204 4.60 5.23 22.73
C VAL A 204 4.04 5.22 21.31
N THR A 205 4.76 4.59 20.39
CA THR A 205 4.31 4.33 19.02
C THR A 205 4.28 2.82 18.81
N ALA A 206 3.16 2.19 19.19
CA ALA A 206 2.91 0.75 19.10
C ALA A 206 1.41 0.45 19.22
N ASP A 207 0.98 -0.75 18.81
CA ASP A 207 -0.27 -1.32 19.30
C ASP A 207 0.04 -2.57 20.15
N PRO A 208 0.23 -2.42 21.48
CA PRO A 208 0.66 -3.52 22.34
C PRO A 208 -0.47 -4.50 22.69
N ASP A 209 -1.72 -4.07 22.51
CA ASP A 209 -2.90 -4.77 23.04
C ASP A 209 -3.32 -5.95 22.17
N ILE A 210 -3.63 -7.06 22.84
CA ILE A 210 -4.31 -8.23 22.27
C ILE A 210 -5.48 -8.65 23.15
N GLY A 211 -6.54 -9.21 22.55
CA GLY A 211 -7.55 -9.98 23.26
C GLY A 211 -7.22 -11.47 23.21
N VAL A 212 -6.89 -12.05 24.36
CA VAL A 212 -6.47 -13.46 24.47
C VAL A 212 -7.68 -14.38 24.41
N THR A 213 -7.55 -15.47 23.67
CA THR A 213 -8.56 -16.54 23.56
C THR A 213 -7.94 -17.90 23.86
N SER A 214 -8.80 -18.91 24.10
CA SER A 214 -8.37 -20.31 24.18
C SER A 214 -9.41 -21.25 23.58
N VAL A 215 -8.97 -22.44 23.16
CA VAL A 215 -9.87 -23.53 22.71
C VAL A 215 -10.57 -24.11 23.93
N ALA A 216 -11.90 -23.95 23.98
CA ALA A 216 -12.78 -24.60 24.95
C ALA A 216 -13.29 -25.96 24.45
N ASP A 217 -13.46 -26.09 23.13
CA ASP A 217 -13.95 -27.30 22.47
C ASP A 217 -13.22 -27.49 21.13
N ALA A 218 -12.26 -28.41 21.12
CA ALA A 218 -11.41 -28.70 19.95
C ALA A 218 -12.16 -29.42 18.81
N THR A 219 -13.43 -29.82 19.00
CA THR A 219 -14.28 -30.31 17.91
C THR A 219 -14.90 -29.18 17.09
N LYS A 220 -14.83 -27.94 17.60
CA LYS A 220 -15.37 -26.72 16.96
C LYS A 220 -14.28 -25.73 16.59
N ALA A 221 -13.34 -25.48 17.52
CA ALA A 221 -12.37 -24.39 17.43
C ALA A 221 -10.92 -24.87 17.24
N SER A 222 -10.17 -24.13 16.43
CA SER A 222 -8.73 -24.31 16.22
C SER A 222 -7.99 -22.96 16.29
N SER A 223 -6.85 -22.93 16.99
CA SER A 223 -5.84 -21.90 16.77
C SER A 223 -5.12 -22.18 15.46
N LEU A 224 -5.00 -21.16 14.59
CA LEU A 224 -4.36 -21.26 13.28
C LEU A 224 -3.01 -20.54 13.22
N VAL A 225 -2.82 -19.52 14.06
CA VAL A 225 -1.64 -18.67 14.12
C VAL A 225 -1.38 -18.34 15.60
N THR A 226 -0.12 -18.24 16.01
CA THR A 226 0.28 -17.95 17.40
C THR A 226 0.98 -16.60 17.51
N ILE A 227 0.77 -15.88 18.61
CA ILE A 227 1.55 -14.70 18.99
C ILE A 227 2.27 -14.96 20.31
N THR A 228 3.53 -14.50 20.39
CA THR A 228 4.42 -14.67 21.53
C THR A 228 4.77 -13.31 22.13
N ASN A 229 4.87 -13.25 23.45
CA ASN A 229 5.47 -12.16 24.20
C ASN A 229 6.96 -12.48 24.39
N THR A 230 7.83 -11.93 23.55
CA THR A 230 9.25 -12.33 23.50
C THR A 230 10.01 -12.07 24.80
N ALA A 231 9.54 -11.14 25.64
CA ALA A 231 10.13 -10.85 26.94
C ALA A 231 9.79 -11.90 28.03
N THR A 232 8.69 -12.63 27.90
CA THR A 232 8.24 -13.65 28.88
C THR A 232 8.22 -15.08 28.34
N ASN A 233 8.30 -15.25 27.01
CA ASN A 233 8.02 -16.49 26.28
C ASN A 233 6.57 -17.01 26.42
N GLU A 234 5.65 -16.17 26.92
CA GLU A 234 4.23 -16.51 26.95
C GLU A 234 3.63 -16.49 25.54
N THR A 235 2.76 -17.46 25.23
CA THR A 235 2.13 -17.60 23.90
C THR A 235 0.61 -17.59 24.00
N ALA A 236 -0.05 -16.98 23.01
CA ALA A 236 -1.50 -16.95 22.85
C ALA A 236 -1.92 -17.22 21.40
N PRO A 237 -3.14 -17.72 21.15
CA PRO A 237 -3.73 -17.74 19.81
C PRO A 237 -3.81 -16.32 19.22
N TYR A 238 -3.21 -16.14 18.05
CA TYR A 238 -3.32 -14.90 17.27
C TYR A 238 -4.52 -14.91 16.32
N VAL A 239 -4.78 -16.05 15.67
CA VAL A 239 -5.99 -16.27 14.88
C VAL A 239 -6.68 -17.55 15.32
N MET A 240 -7.93 -17.42 15.76
CA MET A 240 -8.84 -18.53 16.04
C MET A 240 -9.85 -18.67 14.91
N ARG A 241 -10.21 -19.91 14.59
CA ARG A 241 -11.34 -20.25 13.71
C ARG A 241 -12.28 -21.22 14.40
N SER A 242 -13.58 -21.01 14.22
CA SER A 242 -14.63 -21.96 14.59
C SER A 242 -15.75 -21.92 13.54
N GLY A 243 -15.80 -22.92 12.67
CA GLY A 243 -16.74 -22.98 11.55
C GLY A 243 -16.66 -21.74 10.65
N ASN A 244 -17.69 -20.91 10.74
CA ASN A 244 -17.87 -19.64 10.04
C ASN A 244 -17.30 -18.41 10.78
N PHE A 245 -16.94 -18.52 12.06
CA PHE A 245 -16.38 -17.44 12.86
C PHE A 245 -14.86 -17.47 12.87
N TRP A 246 -14.25 -16.30 12.65
CA TRP A 246 -12.80 -16.07 12.75
C TRP A 246 -12.56 -14.92 13.71
N TYR A 247 -11.52 -15.03 14.53
CA TYR A 247 -11.11 -13.97 15.45
C TYR A 247 -9.61 -13.73 15.34
N PHE A 248 -9.24 -12.47 15.12
CA PHE A 248 -7.87 -11.96 15.14
C PHE A 248 -7.63 -11.23 16.46
N ALA A 249 -6.57 -11.60 17.17
CA ALA A 249 -6.31 -11.12 18.53
C ALA A 249 -5.96 -9.62 18.62
N ASP A 250 -5.51 -9.00 17.53
CA ASP A 250 -5.26 -7.56 17.44
C ASP A 250 -5.75 -6.92 16.14
N MET A 251 -5.37 -5.66 15.92
CA MET A 251 -5.65 -4.92 14.69
C MET A 251 -4.43 -5.04 13.74
N PRO A 252 -4.44 -5.94 12.73
CA PRO A 252 -3.30 -6.18 11.83
C PRO A 252 -3.03 -5.01 10.86
N PHE A 253 -3.87 -3.97 10.89
CA PHE A 253 -3.72 -2.74 10.12
C PHE A 253 -2.98 -1.63 10.90
N SER A 254 -2.67 -1.86 12.18
CA SER A 254 -1.92 -0.92 13.01
C SER A 254 -0.41 -1.15 12.91
N PHE A 255 0.32 -0.11 12.49
CA PHE A 255 1.77 -0.10 12.23
C PHE A 255 2.26 -1.20 11.27
N ILE A 256 1.66 -1.26 10.08
CA ILE A 256 2.03 -2.24 9.04
C ILE A 256 3.46 -2.02 8.51
N GLY A 257 4.08 -3.09 8.02
CA GLY A 257 5.34 -3.03 7.26
C GLY A 257 5.61 -4.35 6.52
N PRO A 258 6.60 -4.40 5.60
CA PRO A 258 6.86 -5.59 4.76
C PRO A 258 7.29 -6.87 5.50
N ARG A 259 7.43 -6.81 6.84
CA ARG A 259 7.80 -7.93 7.72
C ARG A 259 6.78 -8.17 8.85
N ASP A 260 5.66 -7.43 8.85
CA ASP A 260 4.66 -7.41 9.92
C ASP A 260 3.49 -8.39 9.68
N ARG A 261 2.75 -8.70 10.76
CA ARG A 261 1.54 -9.55 10.81
C ARG A 261 0.43 -9.14 9.84
N TYR A 262 0.43 -7.92 9.31
CA TYR A 262 -0.39 -7.50 8.18
C TYR A 262 -0.38 -8.52 7.01
N LEU A 263 0.74 -9.19 6.75
CA LEU A 263 0.82 -10.23 5.72
C LEU A 263 -0.03 -11.48 6.03
N VAL A 264 -0.32 -11.76 7.32
CA VAL A 264 -1.17 -12.88 7.75
C VAL A 264 -2.61 -12.67 7.31
N ILE A 265 -3.20 -11.50 7.55
CA ILE A 265 -4.56 -11.21 7.09
C ILE A 265 -4.64 -11.18 5.55
N CYS A 266 -3.61 -10.66 4.87
CA CYS A 266 -3.57 -10.66 3.41
C CYS A 266 -3.70 -12.07 2.81
N ASP A 267 -2.96 -13.06 3.33
CA ASP A 267 -3.04 -14.44 2.87
C ASP A 267 -4.29 -15.18 3.38
N MET A 268 -4.68 -14.98 4.63
CA MET A 268 -5.82 -15.69 5.22
C MET A 268 -7.17 -15.22 4.66
N LEU A 269 -7.25 -14.04 4.03
CA LEU A 269 -8.43 -13.61 3.27
C LEU A 269 -8.80 -14.61 2.15
N HIS A 270 -7.83 -15.29 1.55
CA HIS A 270 -8.12 -16.33 0.55
C HIS A 270 -8.89 -17.51 1.14
N ASP A 271 -8.66 -17.86 2.41
CA ASP A 271 -9.31 -18.97 3.13
C ASP A 271 -10.64 -18.54 3.78
N ILE A 272 -10.72 -17.29 4.26
CA ILE A 272 -11.95 -16.64 4.76
C ILE A 272 -13.00 -16.53 3.63
N LEU A 273 -12.56 -16.25 2.41
CA LEU A 273 -13.41 -16.10 1.22
C LEU A 273 -13.51 -17.37 0.36
N GLY A 274 -12.79 -18.44 0.70
CA GLY A 274 -12.85 -19.74 0.01
C GLY A 274 -12.38 -19.72 -1.45
N THR A 275 -11.44 -18.83 -1.79
CA THR A 275 -11.10 -18.49 -3.19
C THR A 275 -10.26 -19.53 -3.92
N ASN A 276 -9.64 -20.46 -3.19
CA ASN A 276 -8.78 -21.54 -3.71
C ASN A 276 -7.68 -21.05 -4.68
N ALA A 277 -7.18 -19.82 -4.49
CA ALA A 277 -6.15 -19.23 -5.34
C ALA A 277 -4.86 -20.07 -5.31
N PRO A 278 -4.26 -20.38 -6.48
CA PRO A 278 -3.01 -21.13 -6.57
C PRO A 278 -1.84 -20.31 -6.02
N THR A 279 -0.82 -20.99 -5.52
CA THR A 279 0.45 -20.33 -5.16
C THR A 279 1.17 -19.85 -6.42
N LEU A 280 1.40 -18.53 -6.54
CA LEU A 280 1.97 -17.88 -7.73
C LEU A 280 2.76 -16.62 -7.32
N HIS A 281 4.01 -16.81 -6.91
CA HIS A 281 4.90 -15.73 -6.50
C HIS A 281 5.52 -15.00 -7.72
N ARG A 282 5.28 -13.69 -7.83
CA ARG A 282 5.63 -12.87 -9.02
C ARG A 282 6.59 -11.73 -8.66
N ALA A 283 7.58 -11.43 -9.50
CA ALA A 283 8.51 -10.33 -9.26
C ALA A 283 8.32 -9.18 -10.25
N LEU A 284 8.51 -7.95 -9.77
CA LEU A 284 8.44 -6.72 -10.55
C LEU A 284 9.60 -5.79 -10.17
N VAL A 285 10.08 -5.02 -11.14
CA VAL A 285 11.12 -4.00 -10.94
C VAL A 285 10.77 -2.74 -11.71
N ARG A 286 10.99 -1.59 -11.07
CA ARG A 286 10.86 -0.26 -11.68
C ARG A 286 12.17 0.54 -11.55
N LEU A 287 12.52 1.25 -12.62
CA LEU A 287 13.51 2.33 -12.58
C LEU A 287 12.77 3.65 -12.32
N GLU A 288 13.15 4.37 -11.26
CA GLU A 288 12.40 5.53 -10.74
C GLU A 288 13.00 6.88 -11.13
N ASP A 289 12.20 7.95 -11.02
CA ASP A 289 12.57 9.35 -11.28
C ASP A 289 13.30 9.62 -12.62
N VAL A 290 13.01 8.83 -13.64
CA VAL A 290 13.70 8.92 -14.93
C VAL A 290 13.23 10.18 -15.66
N ASN A 291 14.12 11.16 -15.78
CA ASN A 291 13.80 12.51 -16.22
C ASN A 291 14.87 13.06 -17.18
N ALA A 292 14.74 14.33 -17.58
CA ALA A 292 15.63 14.97 -18.55
C ALA A 292 17.12 15.00 -18.15
N THR A 293 17.45 14.83 -16.86
CA THR A 293 18.82 14.87 -16.30
C THR A 293 19.46 13.49 -16.07
N THR A 294 18.67 12.41 -16.07
CA THR A 294 19.13 11.04 -15.77
C THR A 294 20.15 10.55 -16.80
N SER A 295 21.23 9.87 -16.39
CA SER A 295 22.22 9.38 -17.36
C SER A 295 21.69 8.31 -18.31
N VAL A 296 21.95 8.54 -19.59
CA VAL A 296 21.81 7.55 -20.66
C VAL A 296 22.71 6.32 -20.42
N SER A 297 23.91 6.49 -19.82
CA SER A 297 24.80 5.35 -19.53
C SER A 297 24.26 4.49 -18.39
N ALA A 298 23.75 5.09 -17.31
CA ALA A 298 23.12 4.36 -16.20
C ALA A 298 21.88 3.58 -16.68
N MET A 299 20.98 4.26 -17.41
CA MET A 299 19.81 3.64 -18.02
C MET A 299 20.17 2.52 -19.00
N LYS A 300 21.22 2.69 -19.81
CA LYS A 300 21.71 1.64 -20.72
C LYS A 300 22.24 0.42 -19.95
N THR A 301 23.06 0.62 -18.92
CA THR A 301 23.64 -0.45 -18.10
C THR A 301 22.55 -1.28 -17.40
N LEU A 302 21.58 -0.62 -16.78
CA LEU A 302 20.44 -1.29 -16.14
C LEU A 302 19.56 -2.03 -17.16
N THR A 303 19.26 -1.40 -18.31
CA THR A 303 18.52 -2.02 -19.41
C THR A 303 19.21 -3.26 -19.95
N ASP A 304 20.52 -3.20 -20.24
CA ASP A 304 21.26 -4.32 -20.81
C ASP A 304 21.37 -5.48 -19.82
N TYR A 305 21.50 -5.20 -18.52
CA TYR A 305 21.46 -6.24 -17.50
C TYR A 305 20.09 -6.93 -17.44
N MET A 306 18.98 -6.18 -17.34
CA MET A 306 17.63 -6.76 -17.32
C MET A 306 17.31 -7.52 -18.61
N GLN A 307 17.72 -7.01 -19.77
CA GLN A 307 17.61 -7.71 -21.05
C GLN A 307 18.45 -9.00 -21.09
N SER A 308 19.67 -9.02 -20.51
CA SER A 308 20.48 -10.23 -20.41
C SER A 308 19.83 -11.34 -19.55
N LYS A 309 18.88 -10.96 -18.69
CA LYS A 309 18.06 -11.87 -17.87
C LYS A 309 16.65 -12.11 -18.42
N SER A 310 16.30 -11.46 -19.54
CA SER A 310 14.93 -11.43 -20.11
C SER A 310 13.86 -10.93 -19.14
N ILE A 311 14.23 -10.01 -18.23
CA ILE A 311 13.33 -9.45 -17.21
C ILE A 311 12.58 -8.24 -17.80
N PRO A 312 11.22 -8.25 -17.84
CA PRO A 312 10.43 -7.06 -18.10
C PRO A 312 10.55 -6.07 -16.94
N PHE A 313 10.54 -4.77 -17.22
CA PHE A 313 10.73 -3.74 -16.19
C PHE A 313 9.91 -2.48 -16.46
N SER A 314 9.61 -1.72 -15.42
CA SER A 314 8.92 -0.43 -15.50
C SER A 314 9.89 0.74 -15.44
N ILE A 315 9.47 1.91 -15.92
CA ILE A 315 10.24 3.16 -15.91
C ILE A 315 9.31 4.29 -15.46
N ALA A 316 9.40 4.68 -14.18
CA ALA A 316 8.74 5.87 -13.65
C ALA A 316 9.39 7.09 -14.29
N THR A 317 8.63 7.77 -15.15
CA THR A 317 9.18 8.82 -16.02
C THR A 317 8.55 10.17 -15.72
N ILE A 318 9.36 11.17 -15.41
CA ILE A 318 8.91 12.56 -15.20
C ILE A 318 9.00 13.28 -16.56
N PRO A 319 7.87 13.66 -17.19
CA PRO A 319 7.90 14.19 -18.55
C PRO A 319 8.43 15.63 -18.66
N LEU A 320 8.19 16.49 -17.65
CA LEU A 320 8.68 17.87 -17.62
C LEU A 320 9.64 18.07 -16.45
N TYR A 321 10.93 18.23 -16.73
CA TYR A 321 11.91 18.59 -15.68
C TYR A 321 11.86 20.08 -15.38
N THR A 322 11.85 20.46 -14.11
CA THR A 322 11.90 21.84 -13.62
C THR A 322 12.90 22.00 -12.49
N ASP A 323 13.79 22.98 -12.61
CA ASP A 323 14.59 23.55 -11.52
C ASP A 323 14.27 25.06 -11.48
N PRO A 324 13.18 25.48 -10.81
CA PRO A 324 12.68 26.85 -10.88
C PRO A 324 13.58 27.86 -10.16
N ASN A 325 14.45 27.39 -9.26
CA ASN A 325 15.35 28.21 -8.45
C ASN A 325 16.82 28.14 -8.94
N GLY A 326 17.11 27.33 -9.96
CA GLY A 326 18.46 27.16 -10.53
C GLY A 326 19.43 26.41 -9.60
N VAL A 327 18.92 25.59 -8.68
CA VAL A 327 19.67 24.86 -7.64
C VAL A 327 20.82 24.03 -8.24
N TYR A 328 20.56 23.34 -9.35
CA TYR A 328 21.51 22.49 -10.05
C TYR A 328 22.00 23.12 -11.37
N ASN A 329 21.46 24.29 -11.73
CA ASN A 329 21.83 25.07 -12.91
C ASN A 329 22.43 26.46 -12.58
N GLY A 330 23.08 26.59 -11.43
CA GLY A 330 23.95 27.74 -11.10
C GLY A 330 23.22 29.05 -10.81
N GLY A 331 22.02 28.98 -10.23
CA GLY A 331 21.13 30.12 -9.97
C GLY A 331 20.30 30.57 -11.18
N VAL A 332 20.39 29.87 -12.31
CA VAL A 332 19.57 30.13 -13.50
C VAL A 332 18.45 29.09 -13.59
N ALA A 333 17.20 29.53 -13.45
CA ALA A 333 16.03 28.68 -13.56
C ALA A 333 16.02 27.85 -14.86
N GLN A 334 15.64 26.58 -14.77
CA GLN A 334 15.65 25.63 -15.88
C GLN A 334 14.31 24.91 -16.01
N THR A 335 13.89 24.67 -17.25
CA THR A 335 12.74 23.83 -17.58
C THR A 335 13.04 23.06 -18.86
N ILE A 336 12.82 21.74 -18.88
CA ILE A 336 13.12 20.87 -20.02
C ILE A 336 11.89 20.02 -20.32
N HIS A 337 11.10 20.47 -21.29
CA HIS A 337 10.02 19.70 -21.91
C HIS A 337 10.56 18.42 -22.55
N MET A 338 9.72 17.37 -22.60
CA MET A 338 10.14 16.04 -23.06
C MET A 338 10.67 16.08 -24.50
N VAL A 339 10.12 16.97 -25.34
CA VAL A 339 10.58 17.21 -26.72
C VAL A 339 12.06 17.58 -26.82
N ASN A 340 12.57 18.35 -25.86
CA ASN A 340 13.95 18.82 -25.77
C ASN A 340 14.86 17.87 -24.95
N ALA A 341 14.27 16.94 -24.19
CA ALA A 341 14.99 15.98 -23.35
C ALA A 341 15.60 14.84 -24.19
N THR A 342 16.59 15.16 -25.03
CA THR A 342 17.21 14.21 -25.97
C THR A 342 17.81 12.98 -25.30
N GLY A 343 18.48 13.15 -24.16
CA GLY A 343 19.03 12.04 -23.37
C GLY A 343 17.94 11.11 -22.82
N LEU A 344 16.89 11.67 -22.22
CA LEU A 344 15.71 10.91 -21.78
C LEU A 344 15.09 10.14 -22.95
N LYS A 345 14.84 10.80 -24.08
CA LYS A 345 14.29 10.16 -25.28
C LYS A 345 15.21 9.07 -25.84
N GLN A 346 16.54 9.21 -25.73
CA GLN A 346 17.49 8.15 -26.10
C GLN A 346 17.38 6.95 -25.16
N ALA A 347 17.33 7.17 -23.84
CA ALA A 347 17.20 6.11 -22.83
C ALA A 347 15.88 5.34 -22.97
N LEU A 348 14.74 6.04 -23.06
CA LEU A 348 13.42 5.44 -23.21
C LEU A 348 13.32 4.62 -24.50
N ASN A 349 13.77 5.16 -25.64
CA ASN A 349 13.82 4.41 -26.90
C ASN A 349 14.82 3.24 -26.91
N TYR A 350 15.81 3.22 -26.01
CA TYR A 350 16.71 2.08 -25.87
C TYR A 350 16.07 0.95 -25.04
N ALA A 351 15.37 1.33 -23.95
CA ALA A 351 14.73 0.46 -22.99
C ALA A 351 13.41 -0.18 -23.48
N THR A 352 12.55 0.57 -24.18
CA THR A 352 11.27 0.04 -24.68
C THR A 352 11.42 -1.09 -25.69
N ARG A 353 12.52 -1.09 -26.45
CA ARG A 353 12.90 -2.19 -27.37
C ARG A 353 13.58 -3.38 -26.64
N ARG A 354 13.62 -3.37 -25.31
CA ARG A 354 14.33 -4.33 -24.44
C ARG A 354 13.52 -4.72 -23.18
N GLY A 355 12.19 -4.69 -23.27
CA GLY A 355 11.29 -5.08 -22.18
C GLY A 355 10.90 -3.97 -21.19
N GLY A 356 11.45 -2.75 -21.35
CA GLY A 356 11.09 -1.59 -20.52
C GLY A 356 9.70 -1.02 -20.86
N LYS A 357 8.90 -0.71 -19.83
CA LYS A 357 7.55 -0.15 -19.94
C LYS A 357 7.50 1.22 -19.28
N ILE A 358 7.06 2.23 -20.02
CA ILE A 358 6.98 3.61 -19.52
C ILE A 358 5.72 3.77 -18.68
N LEU A 359 5.85 4.37 -17.51
CA LEU A 359 4.73 4.91 -16.74
C LEU A 359 5.02 6.36 -16.38
N MET A 360 3.98 7.15 -16.13
CA MET A 360 4.12 8.58 -15.84
C MET A 360 4.26 8.80 -14.33
N HIS A 361 5.29 9.55 -13.92
CA HIS A 361 5.58 9.86 -12.52
C HIS A 361 5.41 11.37 -12.30
N GLY A 362 4.22 11.77 -11.85
CA GLY A 362 3.78 13.17 -11.90
C GLY A 362 3.68 13.76 -13.32
N TYR A 363 3.55 15.08 -13.39
CA TYR A 363 3.82 15.89 -14.58
C TYR A 363 5.19 16.56 -14.47
N THR A 364 5.45 17.23 -13.35
CA THR A 364 6.72 17.90 -13.02
C THR A 364 7.40 17.28 -11.81
N HIS A 365 6.72 16.40 -11.09
CA HIS A 365 7.10 15.78 -9.81
C HIS A 365 7.10 16.76 -8.62
N GLN A 366 7.37 18.04 -8.85
CA GLN A 366 7.33 19.12 -7.86
C GLN A 366 6.02 19.92 -7.87
N TYR A 367 5.66 20.60 -6.77
CA TYR A 367 4.41 21.35 -6.65
C TYR A 367 4.44 22.68 -7.40
N SER A 368 5.41 23.53 -7.05
CA SER A 368 5.55 24.92 -7.51
C SER A 368 6.99 25.40 -7.25
N ASN A 369 7.30 26.69 -7.44
CA ASN A 369 8.65 27.23 -7.21
C ASN A 369 9.06 27.33 -5.72
N ILE A 370 8.16 27.04 -4.79
CA ILE A 370 8.44 27.11 -3.35
C ILE A 370 9.12 25.82 -2.85
N PRO A 371 10.20 25.90 -2.05
CA PRO A 371 10.77 24.73 -1.40
C PRO A 371 9.77 24.08 -0.44
N ASN A 372 9.31 22.89 -0.80
CA ASN A 372 8.43 22.08 0.03
C ASN A 372 9.25 20.86 0.50
N LEU A 373 9.62 20.91 1.79
CA LEU A 373 10.74 20.22 2.45
C LEU A 373 12.14 20.56 1.91
N ILE A 374 12.40 20.38 0.60
CA ILE A 374 13.78 20.41 0.06
C ILE A 374 14.08 21.65 -0.77
N ASN A 375 13.88 21.61 -2.10
CA ASN A 375 14.43 22.63 -3.00
C ASN A 375 13.57 22.97 -4.25
N ALA A 376 12.36 22.41 -4.36
CA ALA A 376 11.40 22.65 -5.45
C ALA A 376 11.82 22.13 -6.85
N VAL A 377 12.87 21.30 -6.94
CA VAL A 377 13.30 20.64 -8.18
C VAL A 377 12.48 19.36 -8.38
N SER A 378 12.21 18.99 -9.63
CA SER A 378 11.67 17.66 -9.99
C SER A 378 12.45 16.52 -9.31
N ALA A 379 11.76 15.44 -8.93
CA ALA A 379 12.26 14.33 -8.11
C ALA A 379 12.46 14.64 -6.61
N ASN A 380 12.61 15.90 -6.20
CA ASN A 380 12.96 16.28 -4.83
C ASN A 380 11.78 16.84 -4.00
N ASP A 381 10.56 16.82 -4.54
CA ASP A 381 9.39 17.53 -4.00
C ASP A 381 8.10 16.74 -4.30
N PHE A 382 7.00 17.11 -3.66
CA PHE A 382 5.70 16.48 -3.73
C PHE A 382 4.75 17.27 -4.64
N GLU A 383 4.40 16.76 -5.83
CA GLU A 383 3.51 17.49 -6.76
C GLU A 383 2.11 17.75 -6.19
N PHE A 384 1.52 16.81 -5.44
CA PHE A 384 0.09 16.85 -5.02
C PHE A 384 -0.12 17.03 -3.50
N TRP A 385 0.90 17.48 -2.76
CA TRP A 385 0.84 17.59 -1.31
C TRP A 385 1.76 18.69 -0.73
N LEU A 386 1.24 19.53 0.17
CA LEU A 386 2.03 20.51 0.89
C LEU A 386 2.63 19.86 2.14
N ALA A 387 3.66 19.04 1.93
CA ALA A 387 4.37 18.29 2.97
C ALA A 387 4.86 19.17 4.13
N THR A 388 5.30 20.40 3.86
CA THR A 388 5.68 21.41 4.89
C THR A 388 4.58 21.76 5.90
N GLN A 389 3.31 21.52 5.56
CA GLN A 389 2.16 21.78 6.44
C GLN A 389 1.30 20.52 6.68
N ASN A 390 1.76 19.36 6.20
CA ASN A 390 1.05 18.07 6.17
C ASN A 390 -0.43 18.18 5.76
N ARG A 391 -0.72 18.81 4.61
CA ARG A 391 -2.09 19.00 4.11
C ARG A 391 -2.15 19.05 2.56
N PRO A 392 -3.35 18.99 1.96
CA PRO A 392 -3.53 19.30 0.55
C PRO A 392 -3.00 20.70 0.18
N VAL A 393 -2.56 20.85 -1.08
CA VAL A 393 -2.15 22.13 -1.66
C VAL A 393 -3.32 23.13 -1.75
N ASN A 394 -3.05 24.41 -1.99
CA ASN A 394 -4.07 25.46 -1.94
C ASN A 394 -5.11 25.35 -3.08
N GLU A 395 -4.69 24.80 -4.22
CA GLU A 395 -5.48 24.62 -5.44
C GLU A 395 -6.21 23.27 -5.49
N ASP A 396 -6.07 22.45 -4.43
CA ASP A 396 -6.41 21.03 -4.49
C ASP A 396 -7.88 20.79 -4.87
N SER A 397 -8.04 20.05 -5.97
CA SER A 397 -9.31 19.71 -6.55
C SER A 397 -9.12 18.63 -7.60
N THR A 398 -10.18 17.87 -7.86
CA THR A 398 -10.20 16.87 -8.95
C THR A 398 -9.90 17.52 -10.32
N GLN A 399 -10.23 18.80 -10.51
CA GLN A 399 -9.95 19.54 -11.74
C GLN A 399 -8.49 20.01 -11.84
N TRP A 400 -7.89 20.51 -10.74
CA TRP A 400 -6.48 20.92 -10.75
C TRP A 400 -5.55 19.74 -11.01
N ALA A 401 -5.78 18.61 -10.34
CA ALA A 401 -5.03 17.39 -10.60
C ALA A 401 -5.32 16.81 -12.00
N ALA A 402 -6.55 16.89 -12.51
CA ALA A 402 -6.86 16.53 -13.91
C ALA A 402 -6.04 17.37 -14.92
N ASN A 403 -5.82 18.67 -14.63
CA ASN A 403 -4.99 19.53 -15.46
C ASN A 403 -3.51 19.07 -15.43
N ARG A 404 -2.95 18.76 -14.26
CA ARG A 404 -1.59 18.16 -14.12
C ARG A 404 -1.48 16.86 -14.94
N LEU A 405 -2.39 15.92 -14.71
CA LEU A 405 -2.41 14.60 -15.35
C LEU A 405 -2.50 14.69 -16.88
N SER A 406 -3.37 15.56 -17.39
CA SER A 406 -3.52 15.77 -18.83
C SER A 406 -2.30 16.45 -19.48
N ALA A 407 -1.63 17.37 -18.78
CA ALA A 407 -0.40 18.00 -19.26
C ALA A 407 0.77 17.01 -19.34
N GLY A 408 0.94 16.17 -18.32
CA GLY A 408 1.95 15.10 -18.33
C GLY A 408 1.69 14.08 -19.44
N LEU A 409 0.44 13.64 -19.63
CA LEU A 409 0.06 12.76 -20.74
C LEU A 409 0.33 13.39 -22.11
N LEU A 410 0.09 14.70 -22.27
CA LEU A 410 0.32 15.42 -23.52
C LEU A 410 1.82 15.47 -23.89
N GLU A 411 2.72 15.69 -22.93
CA GLU A 411 4.18 15.60 -23.16
C GLU A 411 4.59 14.22 -23.70
N PHE A 412 4.07 13.12 -23.13
CA PHE A 412 4.34 11.77 -23.65
C PHE A 412 3.77 11.56 -25.05
N GLN A 413 2.51 11.94 -25.27
CA GLN A 413 1.80 11.72 -26.55
C GLN A 413 2.45 12.49 -27.70
N LEU A 414 2.79 13.78 -27.50
CA LEU A 414 3.52 14.59 -28.48
C LEU A 414 4.93 14.06 -28.80
N ASN A 415 5.45 13.15 -27.97
CA ASN A 415 6.75 12.51 -28.14
C ASN A 415 6.67 11.03 -28.57
N GLY A 416 5.47 10.52 -28.86
CA GLY A 416 5.25 9.16 -29.35
C GLY A 416 5.22 8.06 -28.28
N TYR A 417 5.08 8.42 -27.00
CA TYR A 417 5.01 7.48 -25.88
C TYR A 417 3.59 7.37 -25.32
N ASN A 418 3.24 6.20 -24.82
CA ASN A 418 1.96 5.92 -24.17
C ASN A 418 2.22 5.23 -22.81
N PRO A 419 2.19 5.96 -21.69
CA PRO A 419 2.43 5.37 -20.37
C PRO A 419 1.29 4.42 -19.96
N PHE A 420 1.61 3.22 -19.47
CA PHE A 420 0.61 2.18 -19.14
C PHE A 420 -0.04 2.36 -17.75
N ALA A 421 0.58 3.21 -16.93
CA ALA A 421 0.29 3.42 -15.52
C ALA A 421 0.64 4.86 -15.10
N TRP A 422 0.11 5.31 -13.96
CA TRP A 422 0.53 6.54 -13.28
C TRP A 422 1.25 6.27 -11.95
N GLU A 423 1.88 7.31 -11.41
CA GLU A 423 2.59 7.27 -10.15
C GLU A 423 2.70 8.65 -9.48
N ALA A 424 2.25 8.67 -8.22
CA ALA A 424 2.46 9.72 -7.22
C ALA A 424 3.94 10.19 -7.18
N PRO A 425 4.29 11.45 -7.40
CA PRO A 425 5.56 12.03 -6.95
C PRO A 425 5.74 11.94 -5.44
N HIS A 426 6.87 11.39 -4.99
CA HIS A 426 7.02 10.85 -3.62
C HIS A 426 5.77 10.08 -3.18
N TYR A 427 5.14 9.41 -4.14
CA TYR A 427 3.94 8.59 -4.03
C TYR A 427 2.71 9.23 -3.32
N GLN A 428 2.70 10.53 -3.04
CA GLN A 428 1.75 11.16 -2.11
C GLN A 428 0.81 12.16 -2.80
N SER A 429 -0.45 12.20 -2.35
CA SER A 429 -1.52 12.95 -2.99
C SER A 429 -2.75 13.08 -2.10
N SER A 430 -3.46 14.21 -2.19
CA SER A 430 -4.75 14.38 -1.51
C SER A 430 -5.86 13.43 -2.04
N PRO A 431 -6.98 13.29 -1.30
CA PRO A 431 -8.17 12.58 -1.74
C PRO A 431 -8.90 13.16 -2.96
N LEU A 432 -8.73 14.45 -3.27
CA LEU A 432 -9.29 15.04 -4.50
C LEU A 432 -8.36 14.83 -5.69
N SER A 433 -7.06 14.95 -5.47
CA SER A 433 -6.04 14.69 -6.48
C SER A 433 -6.03 13.22 -6.91
N ILE A 434 -6.11 12.28 -5.96
CA ILE A 434 -6.17 10.84 -6.22
C ILE A 434 -7.46 10.44 -6.98
N LYS A 435 -8.59 11.11 -6.68
CA LYS A 435 -9.86 10.98 -7.40
C LYS A 435 -9.92 11.74 -8.73
N ALA A 436 -8.84 12.36 -9.20
CA ALA A 436 -8.75 12.94 -10.54
C ALA A 436 -8.30 11.92 -11.62
N VAL A 437 -7.41 11.01 -11.22
CA VAL A 437 -6.91 9.91 -12.06
C VAL A 437 -7.95 8.89 -12.58
N PRO A 438 -9.21 8.76 -12.08
CA PRO A 438 -10.23 7.80 -12.57
C PRO A 438 -10.65 7.93 -14.03
N LYS A 439 -10.03 8.86 -14.74
CA LYS A 439 -10.35 9.32 -16.09
C LYS A 439 -9.15 9.23 -17.03
N TYR A 440 -7.95 8.94 -16.52
CA TYR A 440 -6.67 9.09 -17.25
C TYR A 440 -5.84 7.81 -17.38
N PHE A 441 -5.77 6.96 -16.36
CA PHE A 441 -4.89 5.78 -16.33
C PHE A 441 -5.60 4.54 -15.83
N LYS A 442 -5.38 3.38 -16.47
CA LYS A 442 -6.01 2.09 -16.10
C LYS A 442 -5.28 1.33 -14.99
N ASN A 443 -4.02 1.65 -14.74
CA ASN A 443 -3.22 1.00 -13.72
C ASN A 443 -2.38 2.04 -12.99
N THR A 444 -1.78 1.58 -11.91
CA THR A 444 -0.58 2.18 -11.31
C THR A 444 0.32 1.13 -10.75
N TYR A 445 1.39 1.56 -10.11
CA TYR A 445 2.38 0.74 -9.47
C TYR A 445 2.82 1.44 -8.15
N GLN A 446 2.09 1.35 -7.02
CA GLN A 446 2.55 1.82 -5.68
C GLN A 446 1.61 1.48 -4.46
N ARG A 447 1.56 2.28 -3.37
CA ARG A 447 1.16 1.93 -1.98
C ARG A 447 0.12 2.86 -1.27
N VAL A 448 -0.95 3.28 -1.96
CA VAL A 448 -1.89 4.40 -1.64
C VAL A 448 -1.93 4.93 -0.18
N VAL A 449 -1.85 6.27 -0.04
CA VAL A 449 -2.30 6.96 1.18
C VAL A 449 -3.80 7.18 1.11
N TYR A 450 -4.53 6.58 2.04
CA TYR A 450 -5.97 6.75 2.20
C TYR A 450 -6.29 7.72 3.33
N TYR A 451 -7.43 8.38 3.23
CA TYR A 451 -7.88 9.41 4.17
C TYR A 451 -9.35 9.22 4.55
N THR A 452 -9.71 9.66 5.75
CA THR A 452 -11.07 9.57 6.29
C THR A 452 -12.04 10.63 5.76
N SER A 453 -11.52 11.73 5.22
CA SER A 453 -12.24 12.84 4.56
C SER A 453 -11.76 13.01 3.13
N ASP A 454 -12.52 13.75 2.34
CA ASP A 454 -12.12 14.20 1.01
C ASP A 454 -11.23 15.46 1.05
N ASN A 455 -11.17 16.19 2.17
CA ASN A 455 -10.31 17.37 2.34
C ASN A 455 -9.60 17.34 3.72
N PRO A 456 -8.50 16.57 3.86
CA PRO A 456 -7.84 16.29 5.14
C PRO A 456 -6.95 17.45 5.59
N GLN A 457 -7.58 18.50 6.13
CA GLN A 457 -6.89 19.69 6.68
C GLN A 457 -6.51 19.55 8.16
N THR A 458 -7.01 18.50 8.85
CA THR A 458 -6.98 18.38 10.32
C THR A 458 -6.14 17.20 10.83
N LEU A 459 -5.27 16.62 10.01
CA LEU A 459 -4.50 15.39 10.32
C LEU A 459 -3.72 15.43 11.65
N ASN A 460 -3.26 16.61 12.04
CA ASN A 460 -2.45 16.81 13.24
C ASN A 460 -3.26 17.40 14.41
N ALA A 461 -4.59 17.47 14.31
CA ALA A 461 -5.45 18.11 15.32
C ALA A 461 -5.90 17.12 16.39
N THR A 462 -5.92 17.56 17.66
CA THR A 462 -6.43 16.76 18.79
C THR A 462 -7.94 16.88 19.00
N THR A 463 -8.65 17.56 18.11
CA THR A 463 -10.10 17.77 18.19
C THR A 463 -10.88 16.48 17.90
N PRO A 464 -12.04 16.28 18.54
CA PRO A 464 -13.00 15.24 18.16
C PRO A 464 -13.25 15.19 16.65
N GLY A 465 -13.25 13.98 16.08
CA GLY A 465 -13.52 13.78 14.65
C GLY A 465 -12.48 14.37 13.69
N HIS A 466 -11.22 14.57 14.12
CA HIS A 466 -10.13 14.91 13.20
C HIS A 466 -9.89 13.83 12.15
N ASP A 467 -9.20 14.19 11.07
CA ASP A 467 -8.90 13.26 9.98
C ASP A 467 -7.70 12.36 10.26
N PHE A 468 -7.79 11.12 9.78
CA PHE A 468 -6.69 10.17 9.76
C PHE A 468 -6.24 9.93 8.33
N SER A 469 -4.93 9.70 8.17
CA SER A 469 -4.30 9.23 6.93
C SER A 469 -3.55 7.93 7.18
N VAL A 470 -3.71 6.93 6.32
CA VAL A 470 -3.03 5.63 6.42
C VAL A 470 -2.38 5.25 5.10
N GLY A 471 -1.09 4.92 5.14
CA GLY A 471 -0.42 4.25 4.03
C GLY A 471 -0.77 2.78 3.95
N GLN A 472 -0.87 2.26 2.73
CA GLN A 472 -1.08 0.84 2.53
C GLN A 472 -0.32 0.29 1.33
N PHE A 473 0.75 -0.44 1.60
CA PHE A 473 1.33 -1.32 0.60
C PHE A 473 0.48 -2.59 0.45
N PHE A 474 0.57 -3.23 -0.71
CA PHE A 474 -0.17 -4.44 -1.01
C PHE A 474 0.78 -5.58 -1.38
N PRO A 475 0.55 -6.81 -0.92
CA PRO A 475 1.32 -7.96 -1.38
C PRO A 475 0.86 -8.47 -2.75
N TYR A 476 -0.34 -8.10 -3.19
CA TYR A 476 -0.97 -8.51 -4.45
C TYR A 476 -1.63 -7.33 -5.17
N ILE A 477 -2.13 -7.57 -6.38
CA ILE A 477 -2.85 -6.58 -7.17
C ILE A 477 -4.23 -6.34 -6.57
N ILE A 478 -4.58 -5.07 -6.36
CA ILE A 478 -5.94 -4.65 -6.01
C ILE A 478 -6.65 -4.27 -7.31
N GLN A 479 -7.80 -4.87 -7.59
CA GLN A 479 -8.50 -4.64 -8.86
C GLN A 479 -9.32 -3.34 -8.84
N LYS A 480 -9.78 -2.90 -7.67
CA LYS A 480 -10.54 -1.64 -7.47
C LYS A 480 -10.56 -1.19 -5.99
N ASP A 481 -9.59 -0.38 -5.57
CA ASP A 481 -9.52 0.14 -4.20
C ASP A 481 -10.66 1.15 -3.84
N TYR A 482 -10.58 1.75 -2.64
CA TYR A 482 -11.49 2.79 -2.14
C TYR A 482 -11.61 4.06 -3.01
N TYR A 483 -10.57 4.43 -3.76
CA TYR A 483 -10.60 5.51 -4.76
C TYR A 483 -10.86 5.00 -6.19
N ASN A 484 -11.36 3.75 -6.33
CA ASN A 484 -11.67 3.02 -7.58
C ASN A 484 -10.43 2.47 -8.34
N GLN A 485 -9.27 2.37 -7.69
CA GLN A 485 -7.95 2.20 -8.31
C GLN A 485 -7.53 0.74 -8.58
N ARG A 486 -6.88 0.47 -9.73
CA ARG A 486 -6.22 -0.83 -10.00
C ARG A 486 -4.73 -0.76 -9.68
N ILE A 487 -4.41 -1.10 -8.44
CA ILE A 487 -3.06 -1.05 -7.88
C ILE A 487 -2.23 -2.24 -8.36
N ILE A 488 -1.13 -2.01 -9.08
CA ILE A 488 -0.02 -2.97 -9.12
C ILE A 488 0.83 -2.70 -7.87
N PRO A 489 1.18 -3.72 -7.07
CA PRO A 489 1.88 -3.49 -5.82
C PRO A 489 3.31 -3.00 -6.04
N GLU A 490 3.75 -2.08 -5.20
CA GLU A 490 5.14 -2.01 -4.75
C GLU A 490 5.12 -2.33 -3.25
N ASN A 491 6.04 -3.19 -2.78
CA ASN A 491 5.99 -3.70 -1.40
C ASN A 491 7.35 -3.99 -0.74
N LEU A 492 8.46 -3.86 -1.46
CA LEU A 492 9.80 -4.13 -0.92
C LEU A 492 10.57 -2.86 -0.56
N GLY A 493 10.29 -1.73 -1.21
CA GLY A 493 11.05 -0.49 -1.14
C GLY A 493 12.09 -0.42 -2.25
N ASN A 494 13.19 0.27 -1.96
CA ASN A 494 14.32 0.48 -2.84
C ASN A 494 15.65 0.46 -2.06
N VAL A 495 16.78 0.47 -2.77
CA VAL A 495 18.10 0.61 -2.14
C VAL A 495 18.38 2.08 -1.87
N GLU A 496 18.81 2.36 -0.64
CA GLU A 496 19.15 3.69 -0.15
C GLU A 496 20.50 3.68 0.56
N TYR A 497 21.29 4.74 0.35
CA TYR A 497 22.63 4.89 0.91
C TYR A 497 22.74 6.19 1.68
N ASN A 498 23.34 6.17 2.87
CA ASN A 498 23.57 7.40 3.62
C ASN A 498 24.65 8.22 2.92
N ILE A 499 24.21 9.33 2.31
CA ILE A 499 25.06 10.30 1.63
C ILE A 499 24.83 11.72 2.18
N CYS A 500 24.55 11.86 3.50
CA CYS A 500 24.35 13.16 4.18
C CYS A 500 25.41 14.23 3.85
N ASN A 501 26.64 13.79 3.55
CA ASN A 501 27.80 14.61 3.22
C ASN A 501 27.78 15.18 1.78
N ILE A 502 26.89 14.67 0.93
CA ILE A 502 26.65 15.08 -0.46
C ILE A 502 25.27 15.71 -0.59
N ASP A 503 24.26 15.04 -0.04
CA ASP A 503 22.86 15.47 0.05
C ASP A 503 22.36 15.31 1.51
N PRO A 504 22.20 16.42 2.27
CA PRO A 504 21.72 16.38 3.65
C PRO A 504 20.30 15.85 3.86
N SER A 505 19.55 15.53 2.80
CA SER A 505 18.24 14.86 2.88
C SER A 505 18.34 13.33 2.81
N SER A 506 19.31 12.79 2.06
CA SER A 506 19.50 11.35 1.87
C SER A 506 20.38 10.76 2.99
N CYS A 507 19.80 10.74 4.20
CA CYS A 507 20.48 10.47 5.46
C CYS A 507 20.17 9.11 6.11
N LEU A 508 19.68 8.15 5.32
CA LEU A 508 19.28 6.81 5.77
C LEU A 508 20.03 5.72 4.99
N SER A 509 19.86 4.46 5.38
CA SER A 509 20.34 3.32 4.59
C SER A 509 19.26 2.25 4.52
N TYR A 510 19.04 1.69 3.32
CA TYR A 510 18.15 0.56 3.08
C TYR A 510 18.87 -0.41 2.14
N THR A 511 19.25 -1.58 2.65
CA THR A 511 20.25 -2.42 1.97
C THR A 511 19.63 -3.35 0.94
N ALA A 512 20.44 -3.88 0.01
CA ALA A 512 20.04 -5.01 -0.83
C ALA A 512 19.54 -6.21 0.00
N GLN A 513 20.13 -6.44 1.19
CA GLN A 513 19.68 -7.49 2.11
C GLN A 513 18.31 -7.16 2.73
N ASP A 514 17.96 -5.89 2.93
CA ASP A 514 16.62 -5.52 3.42
C ASP A 514 15.53 -5.78 2.37
N ILE A 515 15.81 -5.47 1.10
CA ILE A 515 14.94 -5.80 -0.03
C ILE A 515 14.74 -7.32 -0.15
N LEU A 516 15.82 -8.10 -0.07
CA LEU A 516 15.76 -9.56 -0.11
C LEU A 516 15.04 -10.16 1.12
N THR A 517 15.20 -9.54 2.29
CA THR A 517 14.47 -9.95 3.49
C THR A 517 12.97 -9.70 3.31
N ASN A 518 12.57 -8.53 2.79
CA ASN A 518 11.16 -8.24 2.47
C ASN A 518 10.60 -9.23 1.44
N ALA A 519 11.38 -9.58 0.40
CA ALA A 519 10.96 -10.55 -0.61
C ALA A 519 10.72 -11.94 -0.01
N ASN A 520 11.55 -12.35 0.95
CA ASN A 520 11.33 -13.60 1.69
C ASN A 520 10.06 -13.56 2.56
N TYR A 521 9.71 -12.41 3.15
CA TYR A 521 8.43 -12.26 3.87
C TYR A 521 7.22 -12.21 2.94
N ALA A 522 7.36 -11.69 1.71
CA ALA A 522 6.28 -11.67 0.71
C ALA A 522 5.80 -13.08 0.31
N LEU A 523 6.65 -14.11 0.44
CA LEU A 523 6.28 -15.53 0.30
C LEU A 523 5.21 -16.00 1.33
N ALA A 524 4.89 -15.19 2.34
CA ALA A 524 3.76 -15.44 3.24
C ALA A 524 2.41 -15.42 2.51
N VAL A 525 2.29 -14.66 1.41
CA VAL A 525 1.05 -14.45 0.66
C VAL A 525 1.08 -15.24 -0.64
N ARG A 526 0.15 -16.19 -0.79
CA ARG A 526 0.21 -17.27 -1.79
C ARG A 526 0.36 -16.83 -3.24
N ASP A 527 -0.30 -15.76 -3.68
CA ASP A 527 -0.16 -15.21 -5.04
C ASP A 527 0.67 -13.90 -5.06
N GLY A 528 1.42 -13.66 -3.97
CA GLY A 528 2.06 -12.39 -3.66
C GLY A 528 3.25 -12.02 -4.53
N PHE A 529 3.65 -10.76 -4.40
CA PHE A 529 4.66 -10.11 -5.24
C PHE A 529 5.95 -9.79 -4.49
N ALA A 530 7.08 -9.89 -5.18
CA ALA A 530 8.35 -9.25 -4.82
C ALA A 530 8.55 -8.04 -5.73
N SER A 531 8.05 -6.88 -5.31
CA SER A 531 8.00 -5.67 -6.12
C SER A 531 8.80 -4.52 -5.50
N PHE A 532 9.88 -4.11 -6.18
CA PHE A 532 10.81 -3.08 -5.71
C PHE A 532 11.08 -2.02 -6.79
N PHE A 533 11.60 -0.88 -6.37
CA PHE A 533 12.09 0.16 -7.28
C PHE A 533 13.57 0.47 -7.07
N PHE A 534 14.18 1.13 -8.04
CA PHE A 534 15.60 1.47 -8.01
C PHE A 534 15.86 2.78 -8.78
N HIS A 535 16.55 3.72 -8.13
CA HIS A 535 16.90 4.99 -8.75
C HIS A 535 18.16 4.85 -9.64
N PRO A 536 18.11 5.18 -10.95
CA PRO A 536 19.29 5.04 -11.82
C PRO A 536 20.47 5.95 -11.46
N PHE A 537 20.26 7.00 -10.65
CA PHE A 537 21.36 7.89 -10.25
C PHE A 537 22.37 7.22 -9.31
N TRP A 538 22.04 6.10 -8.67
CA TRP A 538 22.99 5.28 -7.92
C TRP A 538 24.13 4.68 -8.78
N LEU A 539 24.06 4.79 -10.12
CA LEU A 539 25.13 4.41 -11.04
C LEU A 539 26.03 5.58 -11.48
N GLU A 540 25.76 6.81 -11.04
CA GLU A 540 26.57 7.98 -11.38
C GLU A 540 27.88 7.95 -10.55
N PRO A 541 29.08 7.97 -11.16
CA PRO A 541 30.34 7.82 -10.43
C PRO A 541 30.57 8.84 -9.32
N GLU A 542 29.96 10.01 -9.42
CA GLU A 542 30.04 11.11 -8.45
C GLU A 542 29.38 10.79 -7.10
N VAL A 543 28.45 9.83 -7.03
CA VAL A 543 27.82 9.39 -5.77
C VAL A 543 28.66 8.31 -5.05
N GLY A 544 29.46 7.55 -5.80
CA GLY A 544 30.41 6.56 -5.25
C GLY A 544 29.79 5.32 -4.59
N THR A 545 28.52 4.99 -4.87
CA THR A 545 27.82 3.86 -4.24
C THR A 545 28.04 2.53 -4.99
N PRO A 546 27.81 1.36 -4.34
CA PRO A 546 27.79 0.05 -5.01
C PRO A 546 26.51 -0.22 -5.83
N GLY A 547 25.74 0.81 -6.21
CA GLY A 547 24.38 0.72 -6.76
C GLY A 547 24.12 -0.39 -7.78
N PHE A 548 25.01 -0.57 -8.76
CA PHE A 548 24.83 -1.63 -9.76
C PHE A 548 25.04 -3.04 -9.20
N ALA A 549 26.00 -3.24 -8.30
CA ALA A 549 26.24 -4.55 -7.67
C ALA A 549 25.09 -4.95 -6.73
N ASP A 550 24.53 -3.98 -6.01
CA ASP A 550 23.35 -4.20 -5.16
C ASP A 550 22.09 -4.48 -6.01
N PHE A 551 21.89 -3.78 -7.13
CA PHE A 551 20.83 -4.09 -8.09
C PHE A 551 20.95 -5.52 -8.65
N GLN A 552 22.16 -5.94 -9.05
CA GLN A 552 22.43 -7.32 -9.48
C GLN A 552 22.17 -8.35 -8.37
N THR A 553 22.50 -8.00 -7.13
CA THR A 553 22.27 -8.85 -5.95
C THR A 553 20.78 -9.04 -5.67
N ILE A 554 19.98 -7.98 -5.72
CA ILE A 554 18.52 -8.04 -5.56
C ILE A 554 17.87 -8.89 -6.65
N ILE A 555 18.17 -8.62 -7.92
CA ILE A 555 17.62 -9.37 -9.05
C ILE A 555 17.96 -10.87 -8.93
N THR A 556 19.19 -11.19 -8.54
CA THR A 556 19.64 -12.58 -8.38
C THR A 556 18.96 -13.25 -7.18
N GLY A 557 18.87 -12.57 -6.03
CA GLY A 557 18.26 -13.11 -4.81
C GLY A 557 16.74 -13.30 -4.91
N ILE A 558 16.00 -12.35 -5.50
CA ILE A 558 14.56 -12.49 -5.76
C ILE A 558 14.30 -13.68 -6.71
N THR A 559 15.16 -13.87 -7.71
CA THR A 559 15.09 -15.05 -8.60
C THR A 559 15.38 -16.35 -7.83
N ALA A 560 16.36 -16.35 -6.92
CA ALA A 560 16.70 -17.51 -6.09
C ALA A 560 15.62 -17.88 -5.05
N LEU A 561 14.81 -16.91 -4.60
CA LEU A 561 13.61 -17.14 -3.79
C LEU A 561 12.44 -17.75 -4.59
N GLY A 562 12.59 -17.96 -5.90
CA GLY A 562 11.59 -18.63 -6.75
C GLY A 562 10.50 -17.74 -7.33
N PHE A 563 10.62 -16.40 -7.22
CA PHE A 563 9.68 -15.48 -7.86
C PHE A 563 9.84 -15.46 -9.39
N THR A 564 8.72 -15.41 -10.12
CA THR A 564 8.73 -15.27 -11.59
C THR A 564 8.59 -13.80 -12.00
N TRP A 565 9.58 -13.25 -12.70
CA TRP A 565 9.55 -11.87 -13.21
C TRP A 565 8.40 -11.67 -14.21
N ALA A 566 7.62 -10.61 -14.01
CA ALA A 566 6.39 -10.34 -14.76
C ALA A 566 6.40 -8.95 -15.43
N ASP A 567 5.60 -8.81 -16.48
CA ASP A 567 5.38 -7.53 -17.16
C ASP A 567 4.24 -6.76 -16.50
N ALA A 568 4.59 -5.70 -15.76
CA ALA A 568 3.65 -4.82 -15.06
C ALA A 568 2.52 -4.28 -15.97
N SER A 569 2.76 -4.13 -17.28
CA SER A 569 1.75 -3.60 -18.21
C SER A 569 0.64 -4.59 -18.58
N VAL A 570 0.79 -5.88 -18.24
CA VAL A 570 -0.19 -6.96 -18.56
C VAL A 570 -0.47 -7.95 -17.42
N VAL A 571 0.22 -7.83 -16.28
CA VAL A 571 0.02 -8.71 -15.12
C VAL A 571 -1.38 -8.56 -14.51
N GLN A 572 -1.98 -9.68 -14.09
CA GLN A 572 -3.37 -9.81 -13.62
C GLN A 572 -3.48 -9.86 -12.09
#